data_AF-A0A645EF86-F1
#
_entry.id   AF-A0A645EF86-F1
#
_cell.length_a   1.000
_cell.length_b   1.000
_cell.length_c   1.000
_cell.angle_alpha   90.00
_cell.angle_beta   90.00
_cell.angle_gamma   90.00
#
_symmetry.space_group_name_H-M   'P 1'
#
loop_
_entity.id
_entity.type
_entity.pdbx_description
1 polymer ?
#
loop_
_entity_poly.entity_id
_entity_poly.type
_entity_poly.pdbx_seq_one_letter_code
_entity_poly.pdbx_strand_id
1 'polypeptide(L)'
;MTELEKVQYRHDEYKIAVHYGLADQLKQLKEELQEAMEATEDYEINPSIERFKHLNEEIADVENKTFQIKMLLERLQTAYRWITALSVCRHP
;
A
#
# COMPACT_ATOMS: atom_id res chain seq x y z
N MET A 1 13.41 13.87 -5.21
CA MET A 1 13.63 12.56 -5.88
C MET A 1 13.68 12.73 -7.38
N THR A 2 14.66 12.09 -8.00
CA THR A 2 14.77 11.88 -9.45
C THR A 2 13.80 10.78 -9.91
N GLU A 3 13.56 10.66 -11.21
CA GLU A 3 12.69 9.61 -11.77
C GLU A 3 13.24 8.20 -11.52
N LEU A 4 14.58 8.03 -11.54
CA LEU A 4 15.23 6.77 -11.21
C LEU A 4 14.99 6.35 -9.76
N GLU A 5 15.07 7.29 -8.82
CA GLU A 5 14.80 7.04 -7.41
C GLU A 5 13.34 6.64 -7.17
N LYS A 6 12.38 7.26 -7.87
CA LYS A 6 10.96 6.89 -7.80
C LYS A 6 10.70 5.46 -8.29
N VAL A 7 11.36 5.05 -9.38
CA VAL A 7 11.23 3.70 -9.93
C VAL A 7 11.82 2.67 -8.97
N GLN A 8 13.02 2.94 -8.43
CA GLN A 8 13.67 2.07 -7.47
C GLN A 8 12.83 1.92 -6.19
N TYR A 9 12.33 3.03 -5.65
CA TYR A 9 11.43 3.03 -4.50
C TYR A 9 10.24 2.11 -4.71
N ARG A 10 9.49 2.27 -5.82
CA ARG A 10 8.34 1.42 -6.11
C ARG A 10 8.68 -0.06 -6.27
N HIS A 11 9.84 -0.36 -6.83
CA HIS A 11 10.31 -1.74 -6.97
C HIS A 11 10.62 -2.38 -5.61
N ASP A 12 11.17 -1.62 -4.66
CA ASP A 12 11.45 -2.14 -3.33
C ASP A 12 10.16 -2.28 -2.48
N GLU A 13 9.22 -1.34 -2.60
CA GLU A 13 7.87 -1.47 -2.03
C GLU A 13 7.15 -2.72 -2.53
N TYR A 14 7.33 -3.08 -3.80
CA TYR A 14 6.79 -4.32 -4.35
C TYR A 14 7.36 -5.56 -3.69
N LYS A 15 8.68 -5.61 -3.44
CA LYS A 15 9.32 -6.74 -2.76
C LYS A 15 8.78 -6.90 -1.34
N ILE A 16 8.62 -5.79 -0.62
CA ILE A 16 8.05 -5.75 0.72
C ILE A 16 6.62 -6.31 0.69
N ALA A 17 5.79 -5.79 -0.21
CA ALA A 17 4.40 -6.23 -0.38
C ALA A 17 4.31 -7.74 -0.63
N VAL A 18 5.14 -8.28 -1.52
CA VAL A 18 5.15 -9.71 -1.86
C VAL A 18 5.67 -10.57 -0.70
N HIS A 19 6.65 -10.09 0.06
CA HIS A 19 7.22 -10.82 1.20
C HIS A 19 6.19 -11.04 2.31
N TYR A 20 5.45 -10.00 2.69
CA TYR A 20 4.44 -10.06 3.75
C TYR A 20 3.07 -10.58 3.26
N GLY A 21 2.74 -10.36 1.99
CA GLY A 21 1.48 -10.82 1.40
C GLY A 21 0.26 -10.00 1.81
N LEU A 22 -0.87 -10.27 1.15
CA LEU A 22 -2.05 -9.38 1.19
C LEU A 22 -2.67 -9.23 2.59
N ALA A 23 -2.73 -10.32 3.38
CA ALA A 23 -3.36 -10.28 4.69
C ALA A 23 -2.59 -9.36 5.66
N ASP A 24 -1.26 -9.48 5.70
CA ASP A 24 -0.41 -8.64 6.55
C ASP A 24 -0.44 -7.18 6.08
N GLN A 25 -0.45 -6.95 4.76
CA GLN A 25 -0.56 -5.60 4.21
C GLN A 25 -1.89 -4.92 4.55
N LEU A 26 -3.00 -5.67 4.53
CA LEU A 26 -4.31 -5.16 4.98
C LEU A 26 -4.32 -4.86 6.48
N LYS A 27 -3.65 -5.68 7.29
CA LYS A 27 -3.50 -5.43 8.72
C LYS A 27 -2.69 -4.15 8.98
N GLN A 28 -1.56 -3.98 8.30
CA GLN A 28 -0.74 -2.77 8.42
C GLN A 28 -1.51 -1.54 7.93
N LEU A 29 -2.22 -1.60 6.81
CA LEU A 29 -3.07 -0.47 6.38
C LEU A 29 -4.07 -0.04 7.45
N LYS A 30 -4.63 -1.00 8.20
CA LYS A 30 -5.53 -0.67 9.32
C LYS A 30 -4.80 0.07 10.45
N GLU A 31 -3.56 -0.32 10.74
CA GLU A 31 -2.70 0.35 11.73
C GLU A 31 -2.40 1.79 11.27
N GLU A 32 -1.90 2.00 10.05
CA GLU A 32 -1.59 3.34 9.52
C GLU A 32 -2.84 4.25 9.46
N LEU A 33 -4.01 3.70 9.13
CA LEU A 33 -5.26 4.47 9.13
C LEU A 33 -5.63 4.96 10.53
N GLN A 34 -5.34 4.17 11.56
CA GLN A 34 -5.59 4.59 12.93
C GLN A 34 -4.59 5.68 13.34
N GLU A 35 -3.32 5.53 13.00
CA GLU A 35 -2.27 6.52 13.29
C GLU A 35 -2.57 7.86 12.59
N ALA A 36 -3.02 7.83 11.33
CA ALA A 36 -3.46 9.03 10.61
C ALA A 36 -4.68 9.72 11.25
N MET A 37 -5.63 8.96 11.79
CA MET A 37 -6.77 9.52 12.54
C MET A 37 -6.28 10.20 13.83
N GLU A 38 -5.44 9.54 14.60
CA GLU A 38 -4.85 10.07 15.84
C GLU A 38 -4.04 11.35 15.55
N ALA A 39 -3.22 11.37 14.50
CA ALA A 39 -2.45 12.54 14.09
C ALA A 39 -3.34 13.70 13.61
N THR A 40 -4.48 13.41 12.98
CA THR A 40 -5.46 14.42 12.58
C THR A 40 -6.10 15.07 13.81
N GLU A 41 -6.59 14.26 14.75
CA GLU A 41 -7.17 14.73 16.01
C GLU A 41 -6.17 15.59 16.79
N ASP A 42 -4.91 15.14 16.86
CA ASP A 42 -3.83 15.86 17.53
C ASP A 42 -3.55 17.23 16.87
N TYR A 43 -3.53 17.29 15.54
CA TYR A 43 -3.34 18.55 14.82
C TYR A 43 -4.53 19.49 15.02
N GLU A 44 -5.76 18.98 15.02
CA GLU A 44 -6.97 19.78 15.26
C GLU A 44 -7.01 20.39 16.66
N ILE A 45 -6.59 19.64 17.68
CA ILE A 45 -6.56 20.10 19.08
C ILE A 45 -5.47 21.16 19.30
N ASN A 46 -4.27 20.94 18.75
CA ASN A 46 -3.13 21.83 18.96
C ASN A 46 -2.28 21.99 17.69
N PRO A 47 -2.68 22.84 16.75
CA PRO A 47 -1.97 23.00 15.49
C PRO A 47 -0.52 23.47 15.70
N SER A 48 0.44 22.74 15.11
CA SER A 48 1.84 23.14 15.08
C SER A 48 2.54 22.58 13.85
N ILE A 49 3.69 23.16 13.49
CA ILE A 49 4.52 22.65 12.37
C ILE A 49 4.90 21.19 12.60
N GLU A 50 5.20 20.81 13.84
CA GLU A 50 5.60 19.44 14.16
C GLU A 50 4.43 18.47 14.00
N ARG A 51 3.24 18.82 14.49
CA ARG A 51 2.03 18.00 14.30
C ARG A 51 1.58 17.93 12.84
N PHE A 52 1.80 18.99 12.06
CA PHE A 52 1.57 18.95 10.62
C PHE A 52 2.53 18.00 9.90
N LYS A 53 3.80 17.92 10.33
CA LYS A 53 4.74 16.94 9.78
C LYS A 53 4.33 15.51 10.11
N HIS A 54 3.98 15.25 11.37
CA HIS A 54 3.48 13.95 11.81
C HIS A 54 2.24 13.55 11.00
N LEU A 55 1.25 14.44 10.87
CA LEU A 55 0.09 14.19 10.01
C LEU A 55 0.45 13.85 8.56
N ASN A 56 1.42 14.54 7.97
CA ASN A 56 1.87 14.20 6.61
C ASN A 56 2.58 12.84 6.52
N GLU A 57 3.33 12.46 7.55
CA GLU A 57 3.99 11.16 7.65
C GLU A 57 2.95 10.05 7.63
N GLU A 58 1.95 10.12 8.51
CA GLU A 58 0.89 9.11 8.59
C GLU A 58 0.05 9.01 7.32
N ILE A 59 -0.21 10.15 6.65
CA ILE A 59 -0.89 10.14 5.35
C ILE A 59 -0.03 9.43 4.30
N ALA A 60 1.28 9.69 4.28
CA ALA A 60 2.19 9.04 3.34
C ALA A 60 2.27 7.52 3.58
N ASP A 61 2.23 7.08 4.84
CA ASP A 61 2.22 5.66 5.17
C ASP A 61 0.92 4.96 4.72
N VAL A 62 -0.24 5.60 4.90
CA VAL A 62 -1.52 5.13 4.34
C VAL A 62 -1.46 5.02 2.80
N GLU A 63 -0.89 6.01 2.12
CA GLU A 63 -0.70 5.97 0.66
C GLU A 63 0.19 4.81 0.26
N ASN A 64 1.28 4.57 1.01
CA ASN A 64 2.23 3.52 0.73
C ASN A 64 1.61 2.12 0.90
N LYS A 65 0.91 1.84 2.01
CA LYS A 65 0.21 0.56 2.19
C LYS A 65 -0.87 0.35 1.15
N THR A 66 -1.61 1.40 0.81
CA THR A 66 -2.63 1.34 -0.26
C THR A 66 -2.00 0.97 -1.60
N PHE A 67 -0.84 1.52 -1.92
CA PHE A 67 -0.08 1.18 -3.13
C PHE A 67 0.36 -0.29 -3.11
N GLN A 68 0.93 -0.77 -2.01
CA GLN A 68 1.34 -2.17 -1.84
C GLN A 68 0.18 -3.15 -2.04
N ILE A 69 -0.99 -2.86 -1.45
CA ILE A 69 -2.21 -3.67 -1.61
C ILE A 69 -2.67 -3.71 -3.07
N LYS A 70 -2.70 -2.56 -3.76
CA LYS A 70 -3.10 -2.50 -5.17
C LYS A 70 -2.21 -3.39 -6.05
N MET A 71 -0.89 -3.35 -5.85
CA MET A 71 0.04 -4.22 -6.59
C MET A 71 -0.25 -5.70 -6.38
N LEU A 72 -0.56 -6.11 -5.14
CA LEU A 72 -0.90 -7.49 -4.82
C LEU A 72 -2.22 -7.92 -5.47
N LEU A 73 -3.24 -7.06 -5.44
CA LEU A 73 -4.53 -7.33 -6.08
C LEU A 73 -4.41 -7.46 -7.60
N GLU A 74 -3.66 -6.58 -8.26
CA GLU A 74 -3.40 -6.67 -9.70
C GLU A 74 -2.69 -7.99 -10.08
N ARG A 75 -1.74 -8.43 -9.25
CA ARG A 75 -1.05 -9.72 -9.43
C ARG A 75 -2.01 -10.89 -9.29
N LEU A 76 -2.89 -10.88 -8.27
CA LEU A 76 -3.89 -11.93 -8.06
C LEU A 76 -4.91 -11.98 -9.19
N GLN A 77 -5.40 -10.82 -9.66
CA GLN A 77 -6.30 -10.73 -10.81
C GLN A 77 -5.65 -11.28 -12.08
N THR A 78 -4.39 -10.95 -12.31
CA THR A 78 -3.62 -11.47 -13.45
C THR A 78 -3.51 -12.99 -13.36
N ALA A 79 -3.09 -13.53 -12.22
CA ALA A 79 -3.00 -14.98 -12.00
C ALA A 79 -4.34 -15.69 -12.23
N TYR A 80 -5.44 -15.13 -11.71
CA TYR A 80 -6.78 -15.66 -11.91
C TYR A 80 -7.18 -15.73 -13.39
N ARG A 81 -6.89 -14.67 -14.17
CA ARG A 81 -7.15 -14.65 -15.62
C ARG A 81 -6.38 -15.75 -16.35
N TRP A 82 -5.11 -15.97 -16.00
CA TRP A 82 -4.30 -17.04 -16.59
C TRP A 82 -4.85 -18.43 -16.29
N ILE A 83 -5.23 -18.70 -15.03
CA ILE A 83 -5.83 -19.97 -14.64
C ILE A 83 -7.14 -20.22 -15.40
N THR A 84 -7.97 -19.19 -15.51
CA THR A 84 -9.25 -19.27 -16.23
C THR A 84 -9.03 -19.56 -17.72
N ALA A 85 -8.11 -18.85 -18.39
CA ALA A 85 -7.79 -19.09 -19.80
C ALA A 85 -7.28 -20.51 -20.05
N LEU A 86 -6.41 -21.03 -19.19
CA LEU A 86 -5.89 -22.40 -19.30
C LEU A 86 -6.96 -23.46 -19.06
N SER A 87 -7.94 -23.17 -18.20
CA SER A 87 -9.06 -24.08 -17.92
C SER A 87 -10.00 -24.19 -19.13
N VAL A 88 -10.22 -23.09 -19.85
CA VAL A 88 -11.01 -23.07 -21.11
C VAL A 88 -10.30 -23.82 -22.23
N CYS A 89 -8.97 -23.77 -22.33
CA CYS A 89 -8.21 -24.46 -23.37
C CYS A 89 -8.04 -25.98 -23.13
N ARG A 90 -8.46 -26.53 -21.99
CA ARG A 90 -8.31 -27.97 -21.65
C ARG A 90 -9.58 -28.80 -21.87
N HIS A 91 -10.64 -28.26 -22.47
CA HIS A 91 -11.82 -29.03 -22.87
C HIS A 91 -12.03 -28.94 -24.40
N PRO A 92 -11.48 -29.91 -25.18
CA PRO A 92 -11.95 -30.18 -26.54
C PRO A 92 -13.32 -30.86 -26.55
#